data_AF-A0A8J3HR52-F1
#
_entry.id   AF-A0A8J3HR52-F1
#
_cell.length_a   1.000
_cell.length_b   1.000
_cell.length_c   1.000
_cell.angle_alpha   90.00
_cell.angle_beta   90.00
_cell.angle_gamma   90.00
#
_symmetry.space_group_name_H-M   'P 1'
#
loop_
_entity.id
_entity.type
_entity.pdbx_description
1 polymer ?
#
loop_
_entity_poly.entity_id
_entity_poly.type
_entity_poly.pdbx_seq_one_letter_code
_entity_poly.pdbx_strand_id
1 'polypeptide(L)'
;MWNKSFFIAKSAGQRAVEADMLPDQVCNGMITSHTEAWLDRYYFEKYVLEVSIATLERGGVTSRIDTYQFLDPIDVWAFPKYPGKTVILEPTMNIAEGIAEFIRENDACLREPDTWLGTWINPATQRCYLDITMISPYLDEATVQARIHSERENRAILALYNLGNHQTVYLGRESLSQE
;
A
#
# COMPACT_ATOMS: atom_id res chain seq x y z
N MET A 1 5.08 -10.06 -25.17
CA MET A 1 5.87 -9.84 -26.40
C MET A 1 5.29 -8.64 -27.12
N TRP A 2 5.98 -7.50 -27.10
CA TRP A 2 5.58 -6.30 -27.84
C TRP A 2 6.67 -5.99 -28.87
N ASN A 3 6.23 -5.90 -30.14
CA ASN A 3 7.06 -5.78 -31.31
C ASN A 3 7.71 -4.39 -31.40
N LYS A 4 9.02 -4.38 -31.63
CA LYS A 4 9.79 -3.20 -32.06
C LYS A 4 9.54 -2.98 -33.56
N SER A 5 9.22 -1.76 -33.95
CA SER A 5 9.35 -1.32 -35.34
C SER A 5 10.26 -0.10 -35.40
N PHE A 6 11.38 -0.32 -36.08
CA PHE A 6 12.32 0.68 -36.57
C PHE A 6 11.66 1.54 -37.65
N PHE A 7 11.98 2.84 -37.68
CA PHE A 7 12.18 3.57 -38.93
C PHE A 7 13.37 4.52 -38.77
N ILE A 8 14.39 4.30 -39.60
CA ILE A 8 15.50 5.23 -39.88
C ILE A 8 15.13 5.93 -41.20
N ALA A 9 15.20 7.25 -41.22
CA ALA A 9 15.34 8.01 -42.46
C ALA A 9 16.31 9.19 -42.23
N LYS A 10 17.45 9.15 -42.93
CA LYS A 10 18.34 10.29 -43.14
C LYS A 10 17.85 11.06 -44.36
N SER A 11 17.80 12.39 -44.28
CA SER A 11 18.09 13.25 -45.43
C SER A 11 18.67 14.58 -44.96
N ALA A 12 19.68 15.03 -45.71
CA ALA A 12 20.55 16.14 -45.40
C ALA A 12 19.98 17.51 -45.84
N GLY A 13 20.39 18.54 -45.10
CA GLY A 13 20.72 19.86 -45.65
C GLY A 13 19.62 20.91 -45.61
N GLN A 14 19.77 21.92 -44.74
CA GLN A 14 19.85 23.32 -45.16
C GLN A 14 20.12 24.29 -43.99
N ARG A 15 21.13 25.14 -44.24
CA ARG A 15 21.37 26.54 -43.83
C ARG A 15 21.09 26.97 -42.39
N ALA A 16 22.21 27.37 -41.76
CA ALA A 16 22.27 28.26 -40.62
C ALA A 16 21.51 29.57 -40.88
N VAL A 17 20.67 29.93 -39.92
CA VAL A 17 20.18 31.29 -39.72
C VAL A 17 20.50 31.60 -38.27
N GLU A 18 21.44 32.52 -38.05
CA GLU A 18 21.67 33.16 -36.75
C GLU A 18 20.37 33.87 -36.37
N ALA A 19 19.67 33.32 -35.37
CA ALA A 19 18.58 33.98 -34.70
C ALA A 19 19.09 34.44 -33.34
N ASP A 20 19.00 35.75 -33.14
CA ASP A 20 19.34 36.48 -31.93
C ASP A 20 18.96 35.74 -30.64
N MET A 21 19.94 35.63 -29.75
CA MET A 21 19.75 35.13 -28.39
C MET A 21 18.85 36.08 -27.59
N LEU A 22 17.59 35.69 -27.40
CA LEU A 22 16.75 36.18 -26.31
C LEU A 22 17.11 35.44 -25.01
N PRO A 23 17.17 36.13 -23.85
CA PRO A 23 17.40 35.48 -22.56
C PRO A 23 16.10 34.84 -22.05
N ASP A 24 15.75 33.66 -22.57
CA ASP A 24 14.66 32.80 -22.07
C ASP A 24 15.15 31.90 -20.92
N GLN A 25 15.68 32.47 -19.84
CA GLN A 25 16.19 31.69 -18.71
C GLN A 25 15.81 32.26 -17.34
N VAL A 26 14.52 32.33 -17.01
CA VAL A 26 14.12 32.43 -15.59
C VAL A 26 12.80 31.71 -15.21
N CYS A 27 11.89 31.39 -16.13
CA CYS A 27 10.55 30.90 -15.73
C CYS A 27 10.34 29.37 -15.68
N ASN A 28 11.28 28.54 -16.14
CA ASN A 28 11.07 27.09 -16.25
C ASN A 28 11.09 26.32 -14.92
N GLY A 29 11.69 26.83 -13.84
CA GLY A 29 11.83 26.08 -12.59
C GLY A 29 10.57 26.05 -11.70
N MET A 30 9.62 26.96 -11.90
CA MET A 30 8.45 27.11 -11.02
C MET A 30 7.22 26.36 -11.53
N ILE A 31 7.13 26.09 -12.84
CA ILE A 31 6.02 25.35 -13.47
C ILE A 31 6.15 23.83 -13.27
N THR A 32 7.38 23.32 -13.23
CA THR A 32 7.63 21.88 -13.03
C THR A 32 7.23 21.40 -11.64
N SER A 33 7.56 22.17 -10.59
CA SER A 33 7.28 21.78 -9.19
C SER A 33 5.79 21.72 -8.85
N HIS A 34 4.98 22.60 -9.43
CA HIS A 34 3.53 22.57 -9.20
C HIS A 34 2.88 21.40 -9.92
N THR A 35 3.31 21.11 -11.16
CA THR A 35 2.77 20.00 -11.94
C THR A 35 3.11 18.65 -11.29
N GLU A 36 4.34 18.51 -10.79
CA GLU A 36 4.78 17.32 -10.04
C GLU A 36 3.93 17.09 -8.78
N ALA A 37 3.68 18.14 -7.99
CA ALA A 37 2.86 18.04 -6.79
C ALA A 37 1.39 17.61 -7.09
N TRP A 38 0.82 18.09 -8.20
CA TRP A 38 -0.52 17.67 -8.63
C TRP A 38 -0.54 16.21 -9.10
N LEU A 39 0.47 15.79 -9.86
CA LEU A 39 0.58 14.40 -10.30
C LEU A 39 0.72 13.44 -9.12
N ASP A 40 1.57 13.77 -8.15
CA ASP A 40 1.75 12.96 -6.94
C ASP A 40 0.44 12.82 -6.16
N ARG A 41 -0.30 13.93 -6.03
CA ARG A 41 -1.64 13.91 -5.43
C ARG A 41 -2.60 12.99 -6.19
N TYR A 42 -2.64 13.07 -7.52
CA TYR A 42 -3.52 12.22 -8.31
C TYR A 42 -3.13 10.74 -8.26
N TYR A 43 -1.84 10.42 -8.22
CA TYR A 43 -1.38 9.05 -8.04
C TYR A 43 -1.75 8.51 -6.67
N PHE A 44 -1.62 9.33 -5.62
CA PHE A 44 -2.06 8.95 -4.27
C PHE A 44 -3.57 8.71 -4.21
N GLU A 45 -4.38 9.64 -4.73
CA GLU A 45 -5.84 9.50 -4.76
C GLU A 45 -6.27 8.25 -5.56
N LYS A 46 -5.63 8.00 -6.70
CA LYS A 46 -5.84 6.79 -7.51
C LYS A 46 -5.50 5.52 -6.71
N TYR A 47 -4.33 5.49 -6.07
CA TYR A 47 -3.89 4.36 -5.27
C TYR A 47 -4.87 4.04 -4.13
N VAL A 48 -5.32 5.06 -3.39
CA VAL A 48 -6.32 4.88 -2.32
C VAL A 48 -7.61 4.26 -2.86
N LEU A 49 -8.09 4.72 -4.02
CA LEU A 49 -9.28 4.15 -4.67
C LEU A 49 -9.05 2.69 -5.09
N GLU A 50 -7.90 2.37 -5.69
CA GLU A 50 -7.54 1.02 -6.09
C GLU A 50 -7.50 0.06 -4.88
N VAL A 51 -6.89 0.48 -3.77
CA VAL A 51 -6.87 -0.31 -2.53
C VAL A 51 -8.29 -0.49 -1.98
N SER A 52 -9.11 0.56 -1.98
CA SER A 52 -10.50 0.50 -1.50
C SER A 52 -11.34 -0.50 -2.29
N ILE A 53 -11.26 -0.42 -3.63
CA ILE A 53 -11.97 -1.33 -4.54
C ILE A 53 -11.49 -2.77 -4.28
N ALA A 54 -10.18 -2.99 -4.26
CA ALA A 54 -9.64 -4.34 -4.06
C ALA A 54 -10.00 -4.91 -2.68
N THR A 55 -10.04 -4.08 -1.64
CA THR A 55 -10.48 -4.46 -0.29
C THR A 55 -11.93 -4.93 -0.30
N LEU A 56 -12.81 -4.18 -0.95
CA LEU A 56 -14.24 -4.49 -1.06
C LEU A 56 -14.50 -5.75 -1.91
N GLU A 57 -13.77 -5.93 -3.00
CA GLU A 57 -13.96 -7.07 -3.91
C GLU A 57 -13.39 -8.38 -3.34
N ARG A 58 -12.28 -8.31 -2.61
CA ARG A 58 -11.49 -9.49 -2.21
C ARG A 58 -11.57 -9.78 -0.71
N GLY A 59 -12.18 -8.89 0.07
CA GLY A 59 -12.24 -8.95 1.53
C GLY A 59 -10.94 -8.54 2.22
N GLY A 60 -9.92 -8.10 1.49
CA GLY A 60 -8.65 -7.63 2.04
C GLY A 60 -7.51 -7.67 1.04
N VAL A 61 -6.54 -6.78 1.22
CA VAL A 61 -5.32 -6.68 0.39
C VAL A 61 -4.14 -6.17 1.20
N THR A 62 -2.94 -6.49 0.73
CA THR A 62 -1.67 -5.95 1.23
C THR A 62 -0.99 -5.17 0.12
N SER A 63 -0.47 -3.97 0.41
CA SER A 63 0.17 -3.13 -0.62
C SER A 63 1.25 -2.22 -0.03
N ARG A 64 2.10 -1.69 -0.92
CA ARG A 64 3.16 -0.74 -0.60
C ARG A 64 2.73 0.68 -0.95
N ILE A 65 2.94 1.62 -0.03
CA ILE A 65 2.59 3.03 -0.24
C ILE A 65 3.68 3.82 -0.98
N ASP A 66 4.89 3.29 -1.13
CA ASP A 66 6.00 3.95 -1.83
C ASP A 66 5.98 3.69 -3.35
N THR A 67 5.51 2.51 -3.72
CA THR A 67 5.46 2.00 -5.10
C THR A 67 4.03 1.88 -5.61
N TYR A 68 3.03 2.01 -4.74
CA TYR A 68 1.61 1.80 -5.04
C TYR A 68 1.31 0.42 -5.64
N GLN A 69 2.09 -0.59 -5.24
CA GLN A 69 1.96 -1.96 -5.72
C GLN A 69 1.29 -2.86 -4.69
N PHE A 70 0.39 -3.71 -5.16
CA PHE A 70 -0.16 -4.79 -4.37
C PHE A 70 0.89 -5.90 -4.20
N LEU A 71 0.85 -6.54 -3.05
CA LEU A 71 1.56 -7.79 -2.84
C LEU A 71 0.78 -8.90 -3.54
N ASP A 72 1.44 -9.62 -4.45
CA ASP A 72 0.88 -10.81 -5.06
C ASP A 72 0.58 -11.88 -3.98
N PRO A 73 -0.41 -12.76 -4.20
CA PRO A 73 -0.64 -13.89 -3.29
C PRO A 73 0.60 -14.78 -3.21
N ILE A 74 1.29 -14.73 -2.08
CA ILE A 74 2.48 -15.52 -1.78
C ILE A 74 2.30 -16.23 -0.45
N ASP A 75 2.90 -17.42 -0.30
CA ASP A 75 2.80 -18.23 0.92
C ASP A 75 3.63 -17.62 2.06
N VAL A 76 3.06 -16.59 2.69
CA VAL A 76 3.63 -15.86 3.83
C VAL A 76 2.52 -15.51 4.81
N TRP A 77 2.89 -15.38 6.08
CA TRP A 77 2.03 -15.03 7.19
C TRP A 77 2.12 -13.55 7.52
N ALA A 78 1.01 -12.85 7.38
CA ALA A 78 0.82 -11.44 7.68
C ALA A 78 0.29 -11.22 9.10
N PHE A 79 0.81 -10.21 9.78
CA PHE A 79 0.33 -9.75 11.09
C PHE A 79 0.63 -8.25 11.32
N PRO A 80 -0.09 -7.56 12.22
CA PRO A 80 0.19 -6.17 12.54
C PRO A 80 1.56 -6.00 13.24
N LYS A 81 2.46 -5.22 12.65
CA LYS A 81 3.74 -4.81 13.28
C LYS A 81 3.50 -3.84 14.45
N TYR A 82 2.48 -3.01 14.32
CA TYR A 82 2.11 -1.99 15.29
C TYR A 82 0.64 -2.16 15.70
N PRO A 83 0.29 -3.16 16.51
CA PRO A 83 -1.10 -3.43 16.85
C PRO A 83 -1.78 -2.23 17.54
N GLY A 84 -1.04 -1.37 18.24
CA GLY A 84 -1.55 -0.13 18.81
C GLY A 84 -2.06 0.88 17.78
N LYS A 85 -1.60 0.77 16.53
CA LYS A 85 -1.96 1.65 15.42
C LYS A 85 -3.10 1.11 14.56
N THR A 86 -3.58 -0.11 14.79
CA THR A 86 -4.71 -0.70 14.04
C THR A 86 -5.97 0.16 14.17
N VAL A 87 -6.50 0.58 13.02
CA VAL A 87 -7.78 1.30 12.92
C VAL A 87 -8.87 0.33 12.48
N ILE A 88 -10.07 0.47 13.08
CA ILE A 88 -11.25 -0.31 12.73
C ILE A 88 -12.30 0.67 12.21
N LEU A 89 -12.65 0.54 10.94
CA LEU A 89 -13.70 1.30 10.30
C LEU A 89 -15.04 0.55 10.41
N GLU A 90 -16.08 1.25 10.82
CA GLU A 90 -17.44 0.70 10.85
C GLU A 90 -17.99 0.55 9.42
N PRO A 91 -18.93 -0.38 9.16
CA PRO A 91 -19.42 -0.68 7.80
C PRO A 91 -20.04 0.52 7.06
N THR A 92 -20.47 1.55 7.77
CA THR A 92 -21.07 2.76 7.20
C THR A 92 -20.05 3.84 6.85
N MET A 93 -18.77 3.65 7.20
CA MET A 93 -17.71 4.64 6.96
C MET A 93 -17.20 4.59 5.53
N ASN A 94 -16.70 5.73 5.05
CA ASN A 94 -16.03 5.81 3.76
C ASN A 94 -14.63 5.18 3.86
N ILE A 95 -14.46 3.97 3.30
CA ILE A 95 -13.19 3.22 3.33
C ILE A 95 -12.06 4.01 2.68
N ALA A 96 -12.30 4.71 1.57
CA ALA A 96 -11.26 5.47 0.88
C ALA A 96 -10.74 6.63 1.75
N GLU A 97 -11.65 7.33 2.44
CA GLU A 97 -11.28 8.39 3.38
C GLU A 97 -10.50 7.83 4.57
N GLY A 98 -10.98 6.72 5.15
CA GLY A 98 -10.30 6.03 6.26
C GLY A 98 -8.89 5.54 5.89
N ILE A 99 -8.71 4.99 4.69
CA ILE A 99 -7.38 4.58 4.17
C ILE A 99 -6.48 5.81 3.99
N ALA A 100 -6.99 6.88 3.37
CA ALA A 100 -6.21 8.09 3.15
C ALA A 100 -5.77 8.76 4.46
N GLU A 101 -6.64 8.76 5.48
CA GLU A 101 -6.29 9.23 6.83
C GLU A 101 -5.27 8.32 7.50
N PHE A 102 -5.50 7.01 7.50
CA PHE A 102 -4.57 6.04 8.06
C PHE A 102 -3.15 6.16 7.49
N ILE A 103 -3.03 6.32 6.16
CA ILE A 103 -1.73 6.50 5.50
C ILE A 103 -1.07 7.81 5.96
N ARG A 104 -1.81 8.93 6.02
CA ARG A 104 -1.26 10.22 6.46
C ARG A 104 -0.76 10.19 7.89
N GLU A 105 -1.50 9.57 8.80
CA GLU A 105 -1.13 9.46 10.21
C GLU A 105 0.05 8.52 10.47
N ASN A 106 0.29 7.57 9.57
CA ASN A 106 1.27 6.49 9.74
C ASN A 106 2.34 6.43 8.65
N ASP A 107 2.50 7.49 7.84
CA ASP A 107 3.38 7.52 6.66
C ASP A 107 4.81 7.05 7.01
N ALA A 108 5.39 7.55 8.10
CA ALA A 108 6.73 7.17 8.54
C ALA A 108 6.86 5.65 8.80
N CYS A 109 5.88 5.03 9.47
CA CYS A 109 5.89 3.61 9.78
C CYS A 109 5.59 2.75 8.54
N LEU A 110 4.73 3.22 7.63
CA LEU A 110 4.39 2.54 6.38
C LEU A 110 5.51 2.58 5.33
N ARG A 111 6.49 3.48 5.49
CA ARG A 111 7.70 3.56 4.65
C ARG A 111 8.87 2.73 5.17
N GLU A 112 8.70 2.01 6.28
CA GLU A 112 9.73 1.11 6.75
C GLU A 112 9.94 -0.07 5.76
N PRO A 113 11.18 -0.59 5.60
CA PRO A 113 11.48 -1.58 4.56
C PRO A 113 10.68 -2.88 4.64
N ASP A 114 10.22 -3.26 5.83
CA ASP A 114 9.51 -4.50 6.13
C ASP A 114 8.01 -4.31 6.36
N THR A 115 7.47 -3.11 6.12
CA THR A 115 6.06 -2.78 6.37
C THR A 115 5.22 -2.65 5.12
N TRP A 116 3.93 -2.92 5.29
CA TRP A 116 2.92 -2.86 4.26
C TRP A 116 1.65 -2.22 4.82
N LEU A 117 0.85 -1.61 3.95
CA LEU A 117 -0.55 -1.31 4.26
C LEU A 117 -1.35 -2.63 4.13
N GLY A 118 -1.90 -3.10 5.24
CA GLY A 118 -2.84 -4.21 5.27
C GLY A 118 -4.27 -3.72 5.44
N THR A 119 -5.19 -4.32 4.68
CA THR A 119 -6.63 -4.11 4.82
C THR A 119 -7.32 -5.45 4.92
N TRP A 120 -8.38 -5.53 5.72
CA TRP A 120 -9.19 -6.73 5.85
C TRP A 120 -10.62 -6.41 6.27
N ILE A 121 -11.60 -7.00 5.59
CA ILE A 121 -13.01 -6.94 6.00
C ILE A 121 -13.33 -8.22 6.75
N ASN A 122 -13.72 -8.06 8.01
CA ASN A 122 -14.23 -9.18 8.79
C ASN A 122 -15.61 -9.61 8.23
N PRO A 123 -15.78 -10.83 7.73
CA PRO A 123 -17.03 -11.25 7.10
C PRO A 123 -18.23 -11.30 8.06
N ALA A 124 -17.99 -11.49 9.36
CA ALA A 124 -19.06 -11.56 10.36
C ALA A 124 -19.55 -10.17 10.78
N THR A 125 -18.64 -9.23 11.01
CA THR A 125 -18.98 -7.87 11.50
C THR A 125 -19.06 -6.82 10.41
N GLN A 126 -18.58 -7.13 9.20
CA GLN A 126 -18.40 -6.22 8.07
C GLN A 126 -17.49 -5.02 8.36
N ARG A 127 -16.78 -5.03 9.49
CA ARG A 127 -15.81 -3.99 9.84
C ARG A 127 -14.55 -4.14 9.03
N CYS A 128 -14.00 -3.01 8.58
CA CYS A 128 -12.74 -2.97 7.86
C CYS A 128 -11.60 -2.63 8.83
N TYR A 129 -10.57 -3.46 8.85
CA TYR A 129 -9.37 -3.32 9.66
C TYR A 129 -8.26 -2.76 8.77
N LEU A 130 -7.59 -1.72 9.27
CA LEU A 130 -6.42 -1.11 8.63
C LEU A 130 -5.21 -1.31 9.53
N ASP A 131 -4.17 -1.94 8.99
CA ASP A 131 -2.98 -2.35 9.72
C ASP A 131 -1.70 -1.89 9.04
N ILE A 132 -0.67 -1.68 9.86
CA ILE A 132 0.72 -1.66 9.38
C ILE A 132 1.23 -3.09 9.52
N THR A 133 1.25 -3.79 8.40
CA THR A 133 1.48 -5.23 8.33
C THR A 133 2.96 -5.55 8.14
N MET A 134 3.44 -6.57 8.84
CA MET A 134 4.67 -7.28 8.53
C MET A 134 4.32 -8.69 8.03
N ILE A 135 5.21 -9.27 7.22
CA ILE A 135 5.08 -10.64 6.71
C ILE A 135 6.27 -11.49 7.17
N SER A 136 6.01 -12.78 7.46
CA SER A 136 7.06 -13.79 7.67
C SER A 136 6.74 -15.04 6.85
N PRO A 137 7.74 -15.69 6.23
CA PRO A 137 7.53 -16.91 5.45
C PRO A 137 7.14 -18.12 6.31
N TYR A 138 7.38 -18.09 7.62
CA TYR A 138 7.17 -19.23 8.51
C TYR A 138 6.15 -18.92 9.60
N LEU A 139 5.18 -19.82 9.80
CA LEU A 139 4.12 -19.65 10.80
C LEU A 139 4.67 -19.50 12.23
N ASP A 140 5.65 -20.32 12.60
CA ASP A 140 6.24 -20.31 13.94
C ASP A 140 6.94 -18.99 14.23
N GLU A 141 7.69 -18.46 13.26
CA GLU A 141 8.34 -17.16 13.37
C GLU A 141 7.30 -16.03 13.45
N ALA A 142 6.29 -16.04 12.56
CA ALA A 142 5.19 -15.07 12.60
C ALA A 142 4.47 -15.07 13.96
N THR A 143 4.26 -16.25 14.54
CA THR A 143 3.63 -16.40 15.86
C THR A 143 4.48 -15.79 16.96
N VAL A 144 5.79 -16.05 16.98
CA VAL A 144 6.72 -15.48 17.97
C VAL A 144 6.77 -13.96 17.83
N GLN A 145 6.94 -13.45 16.61
CA GLN A 145 7.00 -12.01 16.35
C GLN A 145 5.69 -11.31 16.74
N ALA A 146 4.53 -11.85 16.36
CA ALA A 146 3.24 -11.29 16.73
C ALA A 146 3.07 -11.20 18.26
N ARG A 147 3.54 -12.19 19.03
CA ARG A 147 3.52 -12.11 20.49
C ARG A 147 4.42 -11.01 21.04
N ILE A 148 5.65 -10.89 20.53
CA ILE A 148 6.58 -9.83 20.93
C ILE A 148 5.98 -8.45 20.65
N HIS A 149 5.41 -8.24 19.46
CA HIS A 149 4.76 -6.98 19.09
C HIS A 149 3.53 -6.68 19.95
N SER A 150 2.73 -7.71 20.24
CA SER A 150 1.56 -7.60 21.10
C SER A 150 1.90 -7.19 22.53
N GLU A 151 2.93 -7.82 23.12
CA GLU A 151 3.41 -7.51 24.47
C GLU A 151 4.00 -6.10 24.55
N ARG A 152 4.82 -5.71 23.57
CA ARG A 152 5.46 -4.39 23.51
C ARG A 152 4.46 -3.24 23.50
N GLU A 153 3.33 -3.41 22.82
CA GLU A 153 2.32 -2.36 22.64
C GLU A 153 1.10 -2.53 23.53
N ASN A 154 1.12 -3.53 24.43
CA ASN A 154 0.00 -3.84 25.32
C ASN A 154 -1.35 -3.97 24.57
N ARG A 155 -1.32 -4.57 23.38
CA ARG A 155 -2.51 -4.81 22.55
C ARG A 155 -2.43 -6.17 21.89
N ALA A 156 -3.49 -6.97 22.05
CA ALA A 156 -3.54 -8.33 21.54
C ALA A 156 -3.54 -8.37 20.01
N ILE A 157 -2.64 -9.16 19.42
CA ILE A 157 -2.79 -9.64 18.03
C ILE A 157 -3.57 -10.94 18.09
N LEU A 158 -4.76 -10.94 17.50
CA LEU A 158 -5.70 -12.06 17.63
C LEU A 158 -5.51 -13.13 16.56
N ALA A 159 -4.93 -12.77 15.41
CA ALA A 159 -4.79 -13.68 14.29
C ALA A 159 -3.58 -13.35 13.40
N LEU A 160 -3.11 -14.37 12.71
CA LEU A 160 -2.19 -14.33 11.59
C LEU A 160 -2.97 -14.72 10.33
N TYR A 161 -2.65 -14.11 9.20
CA TYR A 161 -3.28 -14.44 7.92
C TYR A 161 -2.25 -14.86 6.88
N ASN A 162 -2.44 -16.03 6.27
CA ASN A 162 -1.61 -16.50 5.17
C ASN A 162 -2.15 -15.93 3.85
N LEU A 163 -1.33 -15.11 3.18
CA LEU A 163 -1.74 -14.38 1.97
C LEU A 163 -1.96 -15.28 0.75
N GLY A 164 -1.17 -16.36 0.62
CA GLY A 164 -1.23 -17.26 -0.53
C GLY A 164 -2.30 -18.33 -0.41
N ASN A 165 -2.53 -18.82 0.81
CA ASN A 165 -3.48 -19.90 1.09
C ASN A 165 -4.84 -19.40 1.58
N HIS A 166 -4.98 -18.09 1.83
CA HIS A 166 -6.18 -17.47 2.40
C HIS A 166 -6.62 -18.10 3.73
N GLN A 167 -5.66 -18.44 4.59
CA GLN A 167 -5.89 -19.11 5.87
C GLN A 167 -5.66 -18.16 7.05
N THR A 168 -6.51 -18.24 8.07
CA THR A 168 -6.35 -17.49 9.32
C THR A 168 -5.99 -18.43 10.46
N VAL A 169 -4.94 -18.11 11.20
CA VAL A 169 -4.58 -18.80 12.45
C VAL A 169 -4.80 -17.83 13.61
N TYR A 170 -5.64 -18.19 14.57
CA TYR A 170 -5.93 -17.37 15.73
C TYR A 170 -4.90 -17.61 16.85
N LEU A 171 -4.44 -16.54 17.50
CA LEU A 171 -3.39 -16.55 18.53
C LEU A 171 -3.92 -16.55 19.98
N GLY A 172 -5.24 -16.56 20.17
CA GLY A 172 -5.91 -16.65 21.48
C GLY A 172 -6.53 -18.03 21.73
N ARG A 173 -6.25 -18.59 22.91
CA ARG A 173 -6.72 -19.84 23.57
C ARG A 173 -7.67 -20.77 22.79
N GLU A 174 -7.27 -22.05 22.72
CA GLU A 174 -8.08 -23.26 22.52
C GLU A 174 -9.45 -23.03 21.89
N SER A 175 -9.61 -23.39 20.62
CA SER A 175 -10.89 -23.69 19.97
C SER A 175 -12.06 -22.83 20.47
N LEU A 176 -12.43 -21.79 19.71
CA LEU A 176 -13.83 -21.37 19.65
C LEU A 176 -14.66 -22.60 19.24
N SER A 177 -14.98 -23.40 20.24
CA SER A 177 -16.07 -24.34 20.25
C SER A 177 -17.28 -23.45 20.11
N GLN A 178 -17.80 -23.42 18.89
CA GLN A 178 -19.18 -23.13 18.54
C GLN A 178 -19.91 -22.18 19.51
N GLU A 179 -19.97 -20.90 19.14
CA GLU A 179 -21.18 -20.11 19.38
C GLU A 179 -21.90 -19.89 18.06
#